data_AF-A0A2D6K4E9-F1
#
_entry.id   AF-A0A2D6K4E9-F1
#
_cell.length_a   1.000
_cell.length_b   1.000
_cell.length_c   1.000
_cell.angle_alpha   90.00
_cell.angle_beta   90.00
_cell.angle_gamma   90.00
#
_symmetry.space_group_name_H-M   'P 1'
#
loop_
_entity.id
_entity.type
_entity.pdbx_description
1 polymer ?
#
loop_
_entity_poly.entity_id
_entity_poly.type
_entity_poly.pdbx_seq_one_letter_code
_entity_poly.pdbx_strand_id
1 'polypeptide(L)'
;QGEAVAAKPAQEEGAKSPYSFEPQEEEILNALLPRNIGVQIFRALLDSAAGEQAARMTAMDNATRNAGEMINDLTLQYNRARQAHITKELIEIISGAEAV
;
A
#
# COMPACT_ATOMS: atom_id res chain seq x y z
N GLN A 1 8.01 -65.17 -37.71
CA GLN A 1 6.95 -64.81 -36.76
C GLN A 1 7.66 -64.25 -35.55
N GLY A 2 7.82 -62.92 -35.54
CA GLY A 2 8.41 -62.20 -34.43
C GLY A 2 7.29 -61.83 -33.47
N GLU A 3 7.47 -62.13 -32.19
CA GLU A 3 6.61 -61.64 -31.14
C GLU A 3 7.45 -60.64 -30.34
N ALA A 4 7.03 -59.38 -30.43
CA ALA A 4 7.69 -58.24 -29.83
C ALA A 4 7.58 -58.34 -28.30
N VAL A 5 8.73 -58.41 -27.63
CA VAL A 5 8.83 -58.20 -26.19
C VAL A 5 8.44 -56.75 -25.91
N ALA A 6 7.26 -56.56 -25.34
CA ALA A 6 6.74 -55.27 -24.93
C ALA A 6 7.70 -54.64 -23.90
N ALA A 7 8.33 -53.55 -24.30
CA ALA A 7 9.16 -52.72 -23.42
C ALA A 7 8.27 -52.07 -22.34
N LYS A 8 8.51 -52.43 -21.08
CA LYS A 8 8.01 -51.70 -19.91
C LYS A 8 8.52 -50.25 -19.98
N PRO A 9 7.69 -49.22 -19.74
CA PRO A 9 8.18 -47.85 -19.74
C PRO A 9 9.15 -47.67 -18.58
N ALA A 10 10.27 -47.00 -18.86
CA ALA A 10 11.28 -46.65 -17.89
C ALA A 10 10.68 -45.77 -16.79
N GLN A 11 10.77 -46.23 -15.55
CA GLN A 11 10.52 -45.40 -14.38
C GLN A 11 11.69 -44.43 -14.24
N GLU A 12 11.42 -43.13 -14.46
CA GLU A 12 12.32 -42.07 -14.06
C GLU A 12 12.45 -42.10 -12.54
N GLU A 13 13.56 -42.61 -12.02
CA GLU A 13 13.91 -42.49 -10.60
C GLU A 13 14.28 -41.02 -10.32
N GLY A 14 13.24 -40.20 -10.11
CA GLY A 14 13.36 -38.90 -9.44
C GLY A 14 13.95 -39.10 -8.05
N ALA A 15 14.78 -38.13 -7.62
CA ALA A 15 15.50 -38.14 -6.35
C ALA A 15 14.65 -38.67 -5.19
N LYS A 16 15.05 -39.82 -4.61
CA LYS A 16 14.36 -40.44 -3.47
C LYS A 16 14.40 -39.49 -2.28
N SER A 17 13.22 -39.04 -1.86
CA SER A 17 13.00 -38.20 -0.67
C SER A 17 13.58 -38.90 0.58
N PRO A 18 14.29 -38.20 1.47
CA PRO A 18 14.79 -38.77 2.73
C PRO A 18 13.70 -38.97 3.79
N TYR A 19 12.43 -38.65 3.48
CA TYR A 19 11.30 -38.69 4.42
C TYR A 19 10.50 -39.99 4.28
N SER A 20 10.18 -40.61 5.41
CA SER A 20 9.15 -41.66 5.49
C SER A 20 7.77 -41.02 5.59
N PHE A 21 6.85 -41.39 4.69
CA PHE A 21 5.48 -40.90 4.67
C PHE A 21 4.56 -41.89 5.39
N GLU A 22 3.66 -41.36 6.22
CA GLU A 22 2.54 -42.10 6.83
C GLU A 22 1.34 -41.15 6.78
N PRO A 23 0.25 -41.40 6.02
CA PRO A 23 -0.16 -42.59 5.26
C PRO A 23 0.59 -42.78 3.92
N GLN A 24 0.07 -42.30 2.77
CA GLN A 24 0.80 -42.34 1.48
C GLN A 24 1.18 -40.94 1.01
N GLU A 25 2.26 -40.81 0.24
CA GLU A 25 2.73 -39.53 -0.31
C GLU A 25 1.62 -38.80 -1.09
N GLU A 26 0.82 -39.53 -1.87
CA GLU A 26 -0.30 -38.99 -2.64
C GLU A 26 -1.42 -38.45 -1.76
N GLU A 27 -1.76 -39.13 -0.65
CA GLU A 27 -2.77 -38.67 0.31
C GLU A 27 -2.33 -37.39 1.02
N ILE A 28 -1.05 -37.33 1.42
CA ILE A 28 -0.47 -36.14 2.05
C ILE A 28 -0.46 -34.98 1.05
N LEU A 29 -0.08 -35.22 -0.19
CA LEU A 29 -0.06 -34.20 -1.24
C LEU A 29 -1.47 -33.66 -1.52
N ASN A 30 -2.46 -34.55 -1.62
CA ASN A 30 -3.87 -34.18 -1.81
C ASN A 30 -4.42 -33.32 -0.65
N ALA A 31 -3.94 -33.53 0.58
CA ALA A 31 -4.31 -32.69 1.73
C ALA A 31 -3.54 -31.36 1.76
N LEU A 32 -2.26 -31.36 1.35
CA LEU A 32 -1.40 -30.18 1.39
C LEU A 32 -1.71 -29.18 0.28
N LEU A 33 -2.09 -29.63 -0.92
CA LEU A 33 -2.37 -28.76 -2.06
C LEU A 33 -3.48 -27.72 -1.77
N PRO A 34 -4.68 -28.11 -1.29
CA PRO A 34 -5.73 -27.14 -0.94
C PRO A 34 -5.31 -26.20 0.20
N ARG A 35 -4.58 -26.72 1.19
CA ARG A 35 -4.07 -25.93 2.31
C ARG A 35 -3.04 -24.89 1.86
N ASN A 36 -2.17 -25.28 0.93
CA ASN A 36 -1.16 -24.38 0.38
C ASN A 36 -1.82 -23.23 -0.38
N ILE A 37 -2.81 -23.52 -1.24
CA ILE A 37 -3.59 -22.49 -1.94
C ILE A 37 -4.30 -21.57 -0.92
N GLY A 38 -4.92 -22.14 0.12
CA GLY A 38 -5.55 -21.36 1.19
C GLY A 38 -4.59 -20.40 1.89
N VAL A 39 -3.37 -20.87 2.21
CA VAL A 39 -2.32 -20.03 2.80
C VAL A 39 -1.87 -18.93 1.84
N GLN A 40 -1.71 -19.22 0.54
CA GLN A 40 -1.32 -18.22 -0.45
C GLN A 40 -2.38 -17.12 -0.59
N ILE A 41 -3.66 -17.49 -0.65
CA ILE A 41 -4.76 -16.51 -0.71
C ILE A 41 -4.80 -15.67 0.56
N PHE A 42 -4.69 -16.30 1.73
CA PHE A 42 -4.69 -15.58 3.00
C PHE A 42 -3.52 -14.59 3.09
N ARG A 43 -2.33 -15.01 2.64
CA ARG A 43 -1.18 -14.12 2.53
C ARG A 43 -1.44 -12.94 1.60
N ALA A 44 -2.01 -13.17 0.42
CA ALA A 44 -2.34 -12.09 -0.51
C ALA A 44 -3.32 -11.07 0.08
N LEU A 45 -4.29 -11.53 0.88
CA LEU A 45 -5.21 -10.64 1.60
C LEU A 45 -4.49 -9.79 2.65
N LEU A 46 -3.59 -10.39 3.43
CA LEU A 46 -2.78 -9.66 4.41
C LEU A 46 -1.86 -8.62 3.74
N ASP A 47 -1.20 -9.00 2.64
CA ASP A 47 -0.33 -8.10 1.87
C ASP A 47 -1.15 -6.94 1.27
N SER A 48 -2.36 -7.21 0.78
CA SER A 48 -3.27 -6.16 0.28
C SER A 48 -3.71 -5.21 1.40
N ALA A 49 -4.05 -5.72 2.59
CA ALA A 49 -4.46 -4.89 3.72
C ALA A 49 -3.29 -4.02 4.22
N ALA A 50 -2.08 -4.59 4.31
CA ALA A 50 -0.88 -3.83 4.63
C ALA A 50 -0.58 -2.76 3.57
N GLY A 51 -0.70 -3.11 2.29
CA GLY A 51 -0.55 -2.19 1.16
C GLY A 51 -1.55 -1.03 1.20
N GLU A 52 -2.80 -1.30 1.58
CA GLU A 52 -3.82 -0.26 1.76
C GLU A 52 -3.42 0.74 2.86
N GLN A 53 -2.95 0.24 4.02
CA GLN A 53 -2.51 1.12 5.09
C GLN A 53 -1.29 1.95 4.69
N ALA A 54 -0.32 1.35 3.98
CA ALA A 54 0.84 2.08 3.48
C ALA A 54 0.43 3.18 2.47
N ALA A 55 -0.45 2.86 1.52
CA ALA A 55 -0.98 3.82 0.57
C ALA A 55 -1.75 4.95 1.27
N ARG A 56 -2.56 4.62 2.28
CA ARG A 56 -3.29 5.58 3.10
C ARG A 56 -2.34 6.52 3.84
N MET A 57 -1.28 5.99 4.47
CA MET A 57 -0.27 6.81 5.14
C MET A 57 0.38 7.79 4.17
N THR A 58 0.84 7.32 3.01
CA THR A 58 1.45 8.19 1.99
C THR A 58 0.46 9.25 1.47
N ALA A 59 -0.81 8.90 1.30
CA ALA A 59 -1.83 9.87 0.90
C ALA A 59 -2.06 10.95 1.98
N MET A 60 -2.10 10.56 3.25
CA MET A 60 -2.28 11.49 4.37
C MET A 60 -1.05 12.37 4.60
N ASP A 61 0.16 11.84 4.42
CA ASP A 61 1.40 12.62 4.48
C ASP A 61 1.41 13.71 3.40
N ASN A 62 1.00 13.36 2.17
CA ASN A 62 0.85 14.34 1.10
C ASN A 62 -0.24 15.37 1.41
N ALA A 63 -1.39 14.94 1.93
CA ALA A 63 -2.45 15.86 2.34
C ALA A 63 -1.97 16.84 3.42
N THR A 64 -1.19 16.36 4.39
CA THR A 64 -0.63 17.17 5.47
C THR A 64 0.37 18.21 4.94
N ARG A 65 1.24 17.80 4.01
CA ARG A 65 2.16 18.73 3.34
C ARG A 65 1.42 19.81 2.56
N ASN A 66 0.42 19.43 1.76
CA ASN A 66 -0.39 20.36 0.98
C ASN A 66 -1.16 21.33 1.89
N ALA A 67 -1.69 20.86 3.02
CA ALA A 67 -2.31 21.72 4.02
C ALA A 67 -1.30 22.72 4.62
N GLY A 68 -0.08 22.28 4.90
CA GLY A 68 1.01 23.15 5.35
C GLY A 68 1.34 24.26 4.35
N GLU A 69 1.42 23.93 3.05
CA GLU A 69 1.60 24.93 1.98
C GLU A 69 0.46 25.95 1.97
N MET A 70 -0.79 25.48 2.04
CA MET A 70 -1.96 26.37 2.09
C MET A 70 -1.96 27.28 3.33
N ILE A 71 -1.56 26.78 4.49
CA ILE A 71 -1.45 27.59 5.72
C ILE A 71 -0.44 28.72 5.53
N ASN A 72 0.71 28.44 4.90
CA ASN A 72 1.72 29.45 4.63
C ASN A 72 1.19 30.55 3.70
N ASP A 73 0.50 30.17 2.63
CA ASP A 73 -0.11 31.11 1.69
C ASP A 73 -1.17 31.98 2.37
N LEU A 74 -2.05 31.37 3.14
CA LEU A 74 -3.09 32.10 3.89
C LEU A 74 -2.47 33.02 4.96
N THR A 75 -1.36 32.62 5.58
CA THR A 75 -0.64 33.46 6.54
C THR A 75 -0.05 34.70 5.87
N LEU A 76 0.49 34.55 4.66
CA LEU A 76 0.99 35.68 3.89
C LEU A 76 -0.14 36.63 3.51
N GLN A 77 -1.27 36.09 3.03
CA GLN A 77 -2.45 36.87 2.68
C GLN A 77 -3.03 37.60 3.90
N TYR A 78 -3.11 36.92 5.04
CA TYR A 78 -3.58 37.50 6.30
C TYR A 78 -2.73 38.69 6.73
N ASN A 79 -1.39 38.55 6.71
CA ASN A 79 -0.50 39.64 7.09
C ASN A 79 -0.59 40.83 6.12
N ARG A 80 -0.72 40.56 4.81
CA ARG A 80 -0.94 41.62 3.81
C ARG A 80 -2.27 42.35 4.05
N ALA A 81 -3.36 41.62 4.27
CA ALA A 81 -4.67 42.20 4.58
C ALA A 81 -4.64 43.01 5.89
N ARG A 82 -3.96 42.50 6.92
CA ARG A 82 -3.77 43.20 8.20
C ARG A 82 -3.04 44.52 8.00
N GLN A 83 -1.95 44.54 7.23
CA GLN A 83 -1.22 45.77 6.93
C GLN A 83 -2.09 46.77 6.17
N ALA A 84 -2.81 46.32 5.13
CA ALA A 84 -3.73 47.17 4.38
C ALA A 84 -4.84 47.77 5.27
N HIS A 85 -5.34 47.00 6.24
CA HIS A 85 -6.33 47.48 7.20
C HIS A 85 -5.74 48.56 8.12
N ILE A 86 -4.56 48.32 8.70
CA ILE A 86 -3.87 49.30 9.55
C ILE A 86 -3.62 50.60 8.77
N THR A 87 -3.12 50.51 7.53
CA THR A 87 -2.88 51.71 6.72
C THR A 87 -4.17 52.45 6.41
N LYS A 88 -5.28 51.73 6.16
CA LYS A 88 -6.59 52.34 5.91
C LYS A 88 -7.08 53.10 7.15
N GLU A 89 -7.03 52.48 8.32
CA GLU A 89 -7.41 53.13 9.59
C GLU A 89 -6.57 54.37 9.86
N LEU A 90 -5.24 54.29 9.64
CA LEU A 90 -4.36 55.44 9.82
C LEU A 90 -4.70 56.59 8.87
N ILE A 91 -4.99 56.29 7.60
CA ILE A 91 -5.43 57.30 6.62
C ILE A 91 -6.74 57.93 7.06
N GLU A 92 -7.72 57.14 7.50
CA GLU A 92 -9.01 57.64 7.99
C GLU A 92 -8.85 58.57 9.20
N ILE A 93 -7.96 58.22 10.15
CA ILE A 93 -7.66 59.07 11.30
C ILE A 93 -7.02 60.40 10.87
N ILE A 94 -6.02 60.37 9.97
CA ILE A 94 -5.33 61.58 9.51
C ILE A 94 -6.30 62.49 8.74
N SER A 95 -7.04 61.94 7.78
CA SER A 95 -8.01 62.71 7.01
C SER A 95 -9.14 63.29 7.88
N GLY A 96 -9.57 62.56 8.92
CA GLY A 96 -10.53 63.07 9.90
C GLY A 96 -9.96 64.20 10.77
N ALA A 97 -8.68 64.13 11.13
CA ALA A 97 -8.01 65.18 11.91
C ALA A 97 -7.71 66.44 11.08
N GLU A 98 -7.41 66.32 9.79
CA GLU A 98 -7.18 67.45 8.88
C GLU A 98 -8.48 68.16 8.43
N ALA A 99 -9.63 67.50 8.57
CA ALA A 99 -10.94 68.04 8.20
C ALA A 99 -11.59 68.91 9.29
N VAL A 100 -10.94 69.08 10.46
CA VAL A 100 -11.35 69.93 11.59
C VAL A 100 -10.47 71.15 11.66
#